data_AF-A0A382D2A4-F1
#
_entry.id   AF-A0A382D2A4-F1
#
_cell.length_a   1.000
_cell.length_b   1.000
_cell.length_c   1.000
_cell.angle_alpha   90.00
_cell.angle_beta   90.00
_cell.angle_gamma   90.00
#
_symmetry.space_group_name_H-M   'P 1'
#
loop_
_entity.id
_entity.type
_entity.pdbx_description
1 polymer ?
#
loop_
_entity_poly.entity_id
_entity_poly.type
_entity_poly.pdbx_seq_one_letter_code
_entity_poly.pdbx_strand_id
1 'polypeptide(L)'
;MTIVFDKLTAKNFQAYALNNYDDPQCIDIDDFQEDVRRFRYLKRLLHRYHENGELRERLMLNHLITLFNVFGFDPCMRMLQFKINEDSYWSSIKTMLLYLGYIGEDWETDIPIDDVLAQRLREL
;
A
#
# COMPACT_ATOMS: atom_id res chain seq x y z
N MET A 1 18.08 15.59 12.68
CA MET A 1 17.56 16.60 11.73
C MET A 1 16.88 15.79 10.63
N THR A 2 15.58 15.79 10.40
CA THR A 2 14.60 16.89 10.48
C THR A 2 13.18 16.35 10.77
N ILE A 3 12.51 16.95 11.76
CA ILE A 3 11.13 16.69 12.18
C ILE A 3 10.17 17.44 11.24
N VAL A 4 9.97 16.98 9.99
CA VAL A 4 9.13 17.73 9.01
C VAL A 4 7.73 17.13 8.83
N PHE A 5 7.47 15.93 9.35
CA PHE A 5 6.21 15.24 9.08
C PHE A 5 5.70 14.41 10.26
N ASP A 6 5.58 14.95 11.47
CA ASP A 6 5.04 14.19 12.63
C ASP A 6 3.62 13.66 12.38
N LYS A 7 2.83 14.34 11.55
CA LYS A 7 1.51 13.87 11.08
C LYS A 7 1.35 14.10 9.58
N LEU A 8 0.94 13.06 8.85
CA LEU A 8 0.51 13.19 7.47
C LEU A 8 -0.86 13.86 7.39
N THR A 9 -1.00 14.77 6.43
CA THR A 9 -2.21 15.53 6.11
C THR A 9 -2.33 15.64 4.60
N ALA A 10 -3.52 16.00 4.10
CA ALA A 10 -3.70 16.19 2.66
C ALA A 10 -2.76 17.27 2.08
N LYS A 11 -2.38 18.27 2.88
CA LYS A 11 -1.51 19.38 2.47
C LYS A 11 -0.04 19.00 2.35
N ASN A 12 0.45 18.09 3.20
CA ASN A 12 1.86 17.71 3.24
C ASN A 12 2.15 16.34 2.62
N PHE A 13 1.12 15.57 2.24
CA PHE A 13 1.27 14.23 1.67
C PHE A 13 2.18 14.21 0.43
N GLN A 14 1.97 15.11 -0.53
CA GLN A 14 2.78 15.17 -1.75
C GLN A 14 4.25 15.49 -1.45
N ALA A 15 4.50 16.46 -0.57
CA ALA A 15 5.85 16.81 -0.16
C ALA A 15 6.54 15.66 0.60
N TYR A 16 5.80 14.93 1.43
CA TYR A 16 6.31 13.74 2.11
C TYR A 16 6.65 12.62 1.12
N ALA A 17 5.74 12.33 0.17
CA ALA A 17 5.93 11.31 -0.85
C ALA A 17 7.19 11.62 -1.68
N LEU A 18 7.30 12.85 -2.18
CA LEU A 18 8.44 13.28 -2.99
C LEU A 18 9.77 13.18 -2.22
N ASN A 19 9.78 13.53 -0.93
CA ASN A 19 10.99 13.46 -0.10
C ASN A 19 11.46 12.02 0.20
N ASN A 20 10.58 11.03 0.05
CA ASN A 20 10.91 9.61 0.25
C ASN A 20 10.86 8.82 -1.06
N TYR A 21 10.82 9.50 -2.20
CA TYR A 21 10.73 8.87 -3.50
C TYR A 21 12.13 8.55 -4.02
N ASP A 22 12.36 7.29 -4.35
CA ASP A 22 13.59 6.78 -4.93
C ASP A 22 13.22 5.78 -6.05
N ASP A 23 13.11 6.29 -7.27
CA ASP A 23 12.95 5.47 -8.47
C ASP A 23 14.02 5.83 -9.51
N PRO A 24 14.99 4.93 -9.76
CA PRO A 24 16.00 5.11 -10.79
C PRO A 24 15.44 5.25 -12.22
N GLN A 25 14.19 4.83 -12.44
CA GLN A 25 13.51 4.90 -13.74
C GLN A 25 12.66 6.16 -13.92
N CYS A 26 12.57 7.02 -12.90
CA CYS A 26 11.82 8.26 -12.98
C CYS A 26 12.46 9.22 -13.99
N ILE A 27 11.72 9.57 -15.04
CA ILE A 27 12.15 10.50 -16.08
C ILE A 27 11.64 11.90 -15.76
N ASP A 28 10.40 12.01 -15.30
CA ASP A 28 9.76 13.28 -15.01
C ASP A 28 8.77 13.23 -13.83
N ILE A 29 8.10 14.35 -13.58
CA ILE A 29 7.13 14.48 -12.49
C ILE A 29 5.86 13.65 -12.71
N ASP A 30 5.50 13.33 -13.96
CA ASP A 30 4.30 12.57 -14.27
C ASP A 30 4.45 11.10 -13.89
N ASP A 31 5.67 10.56 -13.99
CA ASP A 31 6.03 9.22 -13.47
C ASP A 31 5.78 9.14 -11.96
N PHE A 32 6.35 10.09 -11.20
CA PHE A 32 6.11 10.18 -9.76
C PHE A 32 4.61 10.29 -9.43
N GLN A 33 3.87 11.10 -10.18
CA GLN A 33 2.43 11.22 -9.95
C GLN A 33 1.67 9.93 -10.30
N GLU A 34 2.13 9.12 -11.25
CA GLU A 34 1.55 7.80 -11.54
C GLU A 34 1.75 6.84 -10.38
N ASP A 35 2.93 6.80 -9.79
CA ASP A 35 3.17 5.96 -8.62
C ASP A 35 2.37 6.42 -7.40
N VAL A 36 2.25 7.73 -7.18
CA VAL A 36 1.35 8.28 -6.15
C VAL A 36 -0.12 7.92 -6.44
N ARG A 37 -0.55 7.81 -7.71
CA ARG A 37 -1.92 7.39 -8.06
C ARG A 37 -2.20 5.94 -7.69
N ARG A 38 -1.18 5.08 -7.52
CA ARG A 38 -1.36 3.66 -7.16
C ARG A 38 -2.03 3.48 -5.80
N PHE A 39 -1.82 4.38 -4.84
CA PHE A 39 -2.58 4.36 -3.57
C PHE A 39 -4.09 4.41 -3.80
N ARG A 40 -4.53 5.27 -4.73
CA ARG A 40 -5.96 5.40 -5.10
C ARG A 40 -6.45 4.15 -5.85
N TYR A 41 -5.63 3.59 -6.74
CA TYR A 41 -6.01 2.40 -7.50
C TYR A 41 -6.12 1.16 -6.62
N LEU A 42 -5.17 0.97 -5.71
CA LEU A 42 -5.22 -0.06 -4.67
C LEU A 42 -6.51 0.08 -3.83
N LYS A 43 -6.82 1.29 -3.35
CA LYS A 43 -8.07 1.54 -2.61
C LYS A 43 -9.32 1.15 -3.40
N ARG A 44 -9.36 1.44 -4.70
CA ARG A 44 -10.50 1.05 -5.56
C ARG A 44 -10.60 -0.45 -5.76
N LEU A 45 -9.48 -1.16 -5.83
CA LEU A 45 -9.46 -2.63 -5.92
C LEU A 45 -9.94 -3.25 -4.62
N LEU A 46 -9.47 -2.76 -3.47
CA LEU A 46 -9.95 -3.18 -2.14
C LEU A 46 -11.45 -2.97 -2.02
N HIS A 47 -11.96 -1.78 -2.37
CA HIS A 47 -13.40 -1.53 -2.37
C HIS A 47 -14.18 -2.51 -3.26
N ARG A 48 -13.75 -2.76 -4.51
CA ARG A 48 -14.45 -3.73 -5.37
C ARG A 48 -14.42 -5.15 -4.81
N TYR A 49 -13.32 -5.53 -4.18
CA TYR A 49 -13.23 -6.84 -3.56
C TYR A 49 -14.16 -6.96 -2.34
N HIS A 50 -14.12 -6.00 -1.42
CA HIS A 50 -14.91 -6.04 -0.19
C HIS A 50 -16.41 -5.84 -0.41
N GLU A 51 -16.80 -4.98 -1.36
CA GLU A 51 -18.21 -4.67 -1.61
C GLU A 51 -18.86 -5.60 -2.65
N ASN A 52 -18.09 -6.07 -3.64
CA ASN A 52 -18.65 -6.83 -4.78
C ASN A 52 -18.09 -8.27 -4.89
N GLY A 53 -17.10 -8.66 -4.07
CA GLY A 53 -16.40 -9.94 -4.21
C GLY A 53 -15.45 -10.01 -5.41
N GLU A 54 -15.17 -8.88 -6.08
CA GLU A 54 -14.35 -8.82 -7.29
C GLU A 54 -12.85 -8.76 -6.94
N LEU A 55 -12.25 -9.92 -6.69
CA LEU A 55 -10.83 -10.02 -6.38
C LEU A 55 -9.94 -9.88 -7.63
N ARG A 56 -8.89 -9.07 -7.50
CA ARG A 56 -7.86 -8.81 -8.54
C ARG A 56 -6.48 -8.83 -7.90
N GLU A 57 -6.16 -9.93 -7.22
CA GLU A 57 -5.01 -10.09 -6.34
C GLU A 57 -3.68 -9.74 -7.02
N ARG A 58 -3.42 -10.23 -8.24
CA ARG A 58 -2.19 -9.91 -8.98
C ARG A 58 -1.99 -8.40 -9.21
N LEU A 59 -3.07 -7.66 -9.49
CA LEU A 59 -3.01 -6.22 -9.69
C LEU A 59 -2.83 -5.45 -8.37
N MET A 60 -3.45 -5.94 -7.29
CA MET A 60 -3.26 -5.38 -5.95
C MET A 60 -1.82 -5.57 -5.46
N LEU A 61 -1.26 -6.78 -5.65
CA LEU A 61 0.14 -7.07 -5.35
C LEU A 61 1.08 -6.19 -6.17
N ASN A 62 0.84 -6.04 -7.47
CA ASN A 62 1.64 -5.16 -8.33
C ASN A 62 1.68 -3.73 -7.77
N HIS A 63 0.52 -3.16 -7.40
CA HIS A 63 0.48 -1.83 -6.80
C HIS A 63 1.26 -1.76 -5.49
N LEU A 64 1.11 -2.73 -4.58
CA LEU A 64 1.89 -2.74 -3.34
C LEU A 64 3.38 -2.82 -3.63
N ILE A 65 3.83 -3.79 -4.42
CA ILE A 65 5.26 -3.98 -4.77
C ILE A 65 5.84 -2.69 -5.34
N THR A 66 5.18 -2.06 -6.32
CA THR A 66 5.68 -0.81 -6.90
C THR A 66 5.76 0.30 -5.84
N LEU A 67 4.73 0.46 -5.01
CA LEU A 67 4.76 1.46 -3.95
C LEU A 67 5.91 1.23 -2.95
N PHE A 68 6.15 -0.01 -2.52
CA PHE A 68 7.25 -0.33 -1.62
C PHE A 68 8.62 -0.15 -2.26
N ASN A 69 8.74 -0.45 -3.55
CA ASN A 69 10.00 -0.29 -4.28
C ASN A 69 10.41 1.19 -4.39
N VAL A 70 9.47 2.07 -4.70
CA VAL A 70 9.79 3.49 -4.97
C VAL A 70 9.73 4.38 -3.73
N PHE A 71 9.10 3.94 -2.64
CA PHE A 71 8.98 4.73 -1.40
C PHE A 71 9.69 4.11 -0.19
N GLY A 72 10.19 2.88 -0.30
CA GLY A 72 10.70 2.12 0.83
C GLY A 72 9.62 1.70 1.83
N PHE A 73 9.99 0.91 2.84
CA PHE A 73 9.03 0.30 3.77
C PHE A 73 8.32 1.32 4.67
N ASP A 74 9.06 2.04 5.53
CA ASP A 74 8.45 2.94 6.52
C ASP A 74 7.61 4.07 5.89
N PRO A 75 8.11 4.78 4.84
CA PRO A 75 7.33 5.85 4.22
C PRO A 75 6.09 5.31 3.49
N CYS A 76 6.20 4.18 2.79
CA CYS A 76 5.07 3.54 2.13
C CYS A 76 3.99 3.12 3.14
N MET A 77 4.36 2.45 4.23
CA MET A 77 3.43 2.05 5.30
C MET A 77 2.68 3.24 5.87
N ARG A 78 3.40 4.33 6.16
CA ARG A 78 2.80 5.56 6.66
C ARG A 78 1.82 6.18 5.66
N MET A 79 2.15 6.14 4.36
CA MET A 79 1.27 6.63 3.31
C MET A 79 0.05 5.73 3.08
N LEU A 80 0.20 4.39 3.21
CA LEU A 80 -0.91 3.44 3.19
C LEU A 80 -1.89 3.73 4.32
N GLN A 81 -1.41 3.85 5.56
CA GLN A 81 -2.21 4.25 6.74
C GLN A 81 -2.95 5.56 6.55
N PHE A 82 -2.33 6.53 5.87
CA PHE A 82 -3.00 7.80 5.59
C PHE A 82 -4.07 7.71 4.48
N LYS A 83 -3.90 6.81 3.50
CA LYS A 83 -4.79 6.71 2.32
C LYS A 83 -5.92 5.71 2.49
N ILE A 84 -5.71 4.68 3.30
CA ILE A 84 -6.66 3.59 3.56
C ILE A 84 -7.18 3.74 4.99
N ASN A 85 -8.37 4.32 5.11
CA ASN A 85 -9.01 4.60 6.41
C ASN A 85 -10.06 3.54 6.77
N GLU A 86 -10.33 2.61 5.85
CA GLU A 86 -11.29 1.54 6.02
C GLU A 86 -10.62 0.35 6.71
N ASP A 87 -10.94 0.15 8.00
CA ASP A 87 -10.35 -0.93 8.81
C ASP A 87 -10.55 -2.32 8.18
N SER A 88 -11.69 -2.55 7.52
CA SER A 88 -11.96 -3.81 6.83
C SER A 88 -10.95 -4.13 5.74
N TYR A 89 -10.36 -3.13 5.07
CA TYR A 89 -9.41 -3.34 4.00
C TYR A 89 -8.04 -3.81 4.50
N TRP A 90 -7.74 -3.57 5.79
CA TRP A 90 -6.45 -3.92 6.37
C TRP A 90 -6.24 -5.42 6.54
N SER A 91 -7.30 -6.25 6.61
CA SER A 91 -7.16 -7.71 6.57
C SER A 91 -6.54 -8.18 5.25
N SER A 92 -7.02 -7.66 4.12
CA SER A 92 -6.48 -8.00 2.79
C SER A 92 -5.08 -7.40 2.59
N ILE A 93 -4.84 -6.16 3.05
CA ILE A 93 -3.50 -5.56 3.00
C ILE A 93 -2.50 -6.37 3.82
N LYS A 94 -2.80 -6.66 5.09
CA LYS A 94 -1.96 -7.49 5.98
C LYS A 94 -1.63 -8.84 5.33
N THR A 95 -2.63 -9.50 4.76
CA THR A 95 -2.46 -10.79 4.08
C THR A 95 -1.49 -10.70 2.90
N MET A 96 -1.60 -9.65 2.08
CA MET A 96 -0.65 -9.41 0.99
C MET A 96 0.75 -9.03 1.48
N LEU A 97 0.87 -8.22 2.54
CA LEU A 97 2.17 -7.83 3.09
C LEU A 97 2.91 -9.04 3.70
N LEU A 98 2.20 -9.93 4.38
CA LEU A 98 2.74 -11.21 4.86
C LEU A 98 3.21 -12.08 3.69
N TYR A 99 2.36 -12.24 2.66
CA TYR A 99 2.69 -13.00 1.46
C TYR A 99 3.94 -12.46 0.74
N LEU A 100 4.10 -11.14 0.68
CA LEU A 100 5.26 -10.48 0.08
C LEU A 100 6.51 -10.47 0.99
N GLY A 101 6.39 -10.91 2.25
CA GLY A 101 7.48 -10.90 3.22
C GLY A 101 7.86 -9.51 3.75
N TYR A 102 6.97 -8.52 3.62
CA TYR A 102 7.22 -7.16 4.14
C TYR A 102 7.00 -7.04 5.65
N ILE A 103 6.21 -7.92 6.24
CA ILE A 103 5.91 -7.96 7.69
C ILE A 103 5.99 -9.39 8.23
N GLY A 104 6.20 -9.53 9.54
CA GLY A 104 6.15 -10.79 10.27
C GLY A 104 4.74 -11.14 10.77
N GLU A 105 4.56 -12.38 11.23
CA GLU A 105 3.28 -12.88 11.78
C GLU A 105 2.82 -12.14 13.05
N ASP A 106 3.77 -11.51 13.74
CA ASP A 106 3.57 -10.70 14.95
C ASP A 106 3.08 -9.27 14.67
N TRP A 107 3.02 -8.86 13.40
CA TRP A 107 2.56 -7.53 13.02
C TRP A 107 1.03 -7.42 13.14
N GLU A 108 0.58 -6.46 13.98
CA GLU A 108 -0.83 -6.11 14.20
C GLU A 108 -1.73 -7.34 14.34
N THR A 109 -1.49 -8.15 15.37
CA THR A 109 -2.13 -9.47 15.58
C THR A 109 -3.66 -9.40 15.66
N ASP A 110 -4.22 -8.25 16.01
CA ASP A 110 -5.67 -8.02 16.09
C ASP A 110 -6.34 -7.90 14.72
N ILE A 111 -5.57 -7.63 13.66
CA ILE A 111 -6.07 -7.61 12.28
C ILE A 111 -6.09 -9.05 11.75
N PRO A 112 -7.26 -9.58 11.36
CA PRO A 112 -7.37 -10.97 10.89
C PRO A 112 -6.73 -11.15 9.51
N ILE A 113 -6.37 -12.40 9.20
CA ILE A 113 -6.00 -12.81 7.85
C ILE A 113 -7.26 -12.95 7.00
N ASP A 114 -7.15 -12.56 5.74
CA ASP A 114 -8.17 -12.76 4.73
C ASP A 114 -7.97 -14.15 4.10
N ASP A 115 -8.71 -15.15 4.59
CA ASP A 115 -8.54 -16.56 4.18
C ASP A 115 -8.79 -16.79 2.70
N VAL A 116 -9.76 -16.08 2.10
CA VAL A 116 -10.09 -16.20 0.67
C VAL A 116 -8.91 -15.69 -0.16
N LEU A 117 -8.40 -14.52 0.19
CA LEU A 117 -7.22 -13.97 -0.47
C LEU A 117 -5.98 -14.85 -0.23
N ALA A 118 -5.74 -15.28 1.00
CA ALA A 118 -4.59 -16.12 1.35
C ALA A 118 -4.57 -17.41 0.54
N GLN A 119 -5.73 -18.05 0.34
CA GLN A 119 -5.85 -19.23 -0.51
C GLN A 119 -5.48 -18.92 -1.96
N ARG A 120 -5.96 -17.80 -2.51
CA ARG A 120 -5.60 -17.37 -3.86
C ARG A 120 -4.11 -17.09 -4.02
N LEU A 121 -3.50 -16.45 -3.02
CA LEU A 121 -2.07 -16.14 -3.03
C LEU A 121 -1.20 -17.41 -3.00
N ARG A 122 -1.63 -18.48 -2.32
CA ARG A 122 -0.92 -19.78 -2.32
C ARG A 122 -0.96 -20.50 -3.67
N GLU A 123 -1.90 -20.13 -4.54
CA GLU A 123 -2.08 -20.73 -5.88
C GLU A 123 -1.32 -19.96 -6.97
N LEU A 124 -0.66 -18.84 -6.64
CA LEU A 124 0.09 -18.00 -7.59
C LEU A 124 1.45 -18.58 -7.96
#